data_AF-A0A832USF5-F1
#
_entry.id   AF-A0A832USF5-F1
#
_cell.length_a   1.000
_cell.length_b   1.000
_cell.length_c   1.000
_cell.angle_alpha   90.00
_cell.angle_beta   90.00
_cell.angle_gamma   90.00
#
_symmetry.space_group_name_H-M   'P 1'
#
loop_
_entity.id
_entity.type
_entity.pdbx_description
1 polymer ?
#
loop_
_entity_poly.entity_id
_entity_poly.type
_entity_poly.pdbx_seq_one_letter_code
_entity_poly.pdbx_strand_id
1 'polypeptide(L)'
;MAIKYHPAPDVKKRITELIHSHGFKNVTPERIYCFRSSGSSSRRILARIWSFPKIWQLALYMEPRYVIEVLSERYDRLPVHKQDEVLIHELRHIPKKFSGGLKKHDHDNPRSLRA
;
A
#
# COMPACT_ATOMS: atom_id res chain seq x y z
N MET A 1 23.02 3.87 -4.81
CA MET A 1 22.28 4.78 -5.72
C MET A 1 21.16 5.43 -4.92
N ALA A 2 20.81 6.68 -5.23
CA ALA A 2 19.64 7.33 -4.63
C ALA A 2 18.36 6.66 -5.12
N ILE A 3 17.38 6.49 -4.24
CA ILE A 3 16.05 6.00 -4.61
C ILE A 3 15.34 7.10 -5.40
N LYS A 4 14.77 6.75 -6.55
CA LYS A 4 13.94 7.65 -7.37
C LYS A 4 12.49 7.25 -7.25
N TYR A 5 11.61 8.24 -7.15
CA TYR A 5 10.16 8.03 -7.04
C TYR A 5 9.44 8.62 -8.25
N HIS A 6 8.47 7.88 -8.77
CA HIS A 6 7.65 8.26 -9.92
C HIS A 6 6.18 8.02 -9.61
N PRO A 7 5.25 8.91 -10.00
CA PRO A 7 3.82 8.65 -9.87
C PRO A 7 3.42 7.34 -10.56
N ALA A 8 2.54 6.57 -9.95
CA ALA A 8 2.05 5.30 -10.48
C ALA A 8 0.51 5.33 -10.68
N PRO A 9 0.01 6.04 -11.72
CA PRO A 9 -1.43 6.16 -11.97
C PRO A 9 -2.10 4.82 -12.31
N ASP A 10 -1.35 3.90 -12.92
CA ASP A 10 -1.74 2.50 -13.18
C ASP A 10 -2.07 1.77 -11.87
N VAL A 11 -1.15 1.82 -10.92
CA VAL A 11 -1.31 1.23 -9.58
C VAL A 11 -2.46 1.91 -8.83
N LYS A 12 -2.59 3.25 -8.97
CA LYS A 12 -3.66 4.03 -8.35
C LYS A 12 -5.05 3.59 -8.84
N LYS A 13 -5.20 3.44 -10.16
CA LYS A 13 -6.43 2.94 -10.77
C LYS A 13 -6.75 1.54 -10.22
N ARG A 14 -5.76 0.64 -10.23
CA ARG A 14 -5.95 -0.74 -9.78
C ARG A 14 -6.32 -0.83 -8.29
N ILE A 15 -5.65 -0.05 -7.43
CA ILE A 15 -5.99 0.05 -6.00
C ILE A 15 -7.45 0.48 -5.80
N THR A 16 -7.93 1.43 -6.59
CA THR A 16 -9.31 1.92 -6.49
C THR A 16 -10.32 0.82 -6.84
N GLU A 17 -10.05 0.06 -7.92
CA GLU A 17 -10.85 -1.11 -8.30
C GLU A 17 -10.84 -2.19 -7.20
N LEU A 18 -9.68 -2.46 -6.61
CA LEU A 18 -9.51 -3.45 -5.54
C LEU A 18 -10.25 -3.05 -4.26
N ILE A 19 -10.20 -1.77 -3.87
CA ILE A 19 -10.93 -1.23 -2.71
C ILE A 19 -12.43 -1.48 -2.88
N HIS A 20 -12.98 -1.19 -4.07
CA HIS A 20 -14.40 -1.33 -4.36
C HIS A 20 -14.84 -2.80 -4.41
N SER A 21 -14.04 -3.66 -5.05
CA SER A 21 -14.37 -5.09 -5.23
C SER A 21 -14.16 -5.94 -3.98
N HIS A 22 -13.20 -5.59 -3.11
CA HIS A 22 -12.82 -6.40 -1.94
C HIS A 22 -13.38 -5.84 -0.61
N GLY A 23 -14.31 -4.88 -0.66
CA GLY A 23 -15.08 -4.45 0.51
C GLY A 23 -14.30 -3.60 1.52
N PHE A 24 -13.27 -2.87 1.10
CA PHE A 24 -12.53 -1.92 1.94
C PHE A 24 -13.33 -0.63 2.17
N LYS A 25 -14.55 -0.74 2.69
CA LYS A 25 -15.53 0.37 2.83
C LYS A 25 -15.03 1.56 3.66
N ASN A 26 -14.08 1.30 4.56
CA ASN A 26 -13.50 2.33 5.43
C ASN A 26 -12.31 3.06 4.80
N VAL A 27 -11.89 2.68 3.60
CA VAL A 27 -10.75 3.25 2.89
C VAL A 27 -11.28 4.23 1.86
N THR A 28 -10.81 5.48 1.93
CA THR A 28 -11.16 6.52 0.96
C THR A 28 -10.08 6.58 -0.12
N PRO A 29 -10.35 6.16 -1.37
CA PRO A 29 -9.36 6.12 -2.43
C PRO A 29 -8.65 7.46 -2.62
N GLU A 30 -9.34 8.59 -2.55
CA GLU A 30 -8.81 9.94 -2.76
C GLU A 30 -7.66 10.29 -1.80
N ARG A 31 -7.59 9.62 -0.64
CA ARG A 31 -6.56 9.80 0.39
C ARG A 31 -5.42 8.79 0.30
N ILE A 32 -5.40 7.96 -0.75
CA ILE A 32 -4.31 7.04 -1.09
C ILE A 32 -3.56 7.55 -2.32
N TYR A 33 -2.25 7.68 -2.20
CA TYR A 33 -1.36 8.03 -3.30
C TYR A 33 -0.51 6.83 -3.69
N CYS A 34 -0.17 6.69 -4.96
CA CYS A 34 0.60 5.55 -5.45
C CYS A 34 1.86 6.03 -6.17
N PHE A 35 2.99 5.48 -5.76
CA PHE A 35 4.29 5.77 -6.34
C PHE A 35 5.00 4.47 -6.68
N ARG A 36 5.85 4.55 -7.69
CA ARG A 36 6.81 3.52 -8.07
C ARG A 36 8.20 4.00 -7.71
N SER A 37 9.00 3.16 -7.07
CA SER A 37 10.38 3.46 -6.75
C SER A 37 11.37 2.61 -7.55
N SER A 38 12.55 3.17 -7.79
CA SER A 38 13.69 2.48 -8.41
C SER A 38 15.00 2.85 -7.70
N GLY A 39 16.02 2.01 -7.86
CA GLY A 39 17.31 2.09 -7.15
C GLY A 39 17.33 1.35 -5.81
N SER A 40 16.33 0.51 -5.50
CA SER A 40 16.21 -0.16 -4.20
C SER A 40 17.01 -1.45 -4.11
N SER A 41 17.90 -1.55 -3.13
CA SER A 41 18.69 -2.77 -2.85
C SER A 41 17.89 -3.90 -2.18
N SER A 42 16.67 -3.62 -1.71
CA SER A 42 15.86 -4.54 -0.89
C SER A 42 15.33 -5.75 -1.66
N ARG A 43 16.07 -6.86 -1.69
CA ARG A 43 15.78 -8.04 -2.53
C ARG A 43 14.40 -8.72 -2.38
N ARG A 44 13.71 -8.56 -1.25
CA ARG A 44 12.48 -9.29 -0.92
C ARG A 44 11.22 -8.41 -0.88
N ILE A 45 11.38 -7.09 -0.99
CA ILE A 45 10.28 -6.15 -0.84
C ILE A 45 9.68 -5.87 -2.23
N LEU A 46 8.38 -6.06 -2.35
CA LEU A 46 7.61 -5.84 -3.59
C LEU A 46 6.88 -4.50 -3.55
N ALA A 47 6.28 -4.18 -2.40
CA ALA A 47 5.64 -2.92 -2.13
C ALA A 47 5.84 -2.51 -0.67
N ARG A 48 5.45 -1.28 -0.35
CA ARG A 48 5.39 -0.73 1.00
C ARG A 48 4.16 0.15 1.12
N ILE A 49 3.65 0.28 2.33
CA ILE A 49 2.69 1.31 2.69
C ILE A 49 3.30 2.30 3.68
N TRP A 50 2.98 3.56 3.48
CA TRP A 50 3.39 4.66 4.34
C TRP A 50 2.14 5.35 4.87
N SER A 51 2.09 5.58 6.17
CA SER A 51 1.09 6.47 6.78
C SER A 51 1.61 7.89 6.86
N PHE A 52 0.79 8.86 6.53
CA PHE A 52 1.13 10.27 6.74
C PHE A 52 1.19 10.57 8.25
N PRO A 53 2.32 11.05 8.81
CA PRO A 53 2.47 11.15 10.27
C PRO A 53 1.46 12.09 10.93
N LYS A 54 1.03 11.75 12.15
CA LYS A 54 -0.05 12.48 12.85
C LYS A 54 0.27 13.96 13.11
N ILE A 55 1.53 14.29 13.39
CA ILE A 55 1.94 15.68 13.62
C ILE A 55 1.77 16.55 12.36
N TRP A 56 2.09 16.01 11.18
CA TRP A 56 1.93 16.72 9.90
C TRP A 56 0.47 16.86 9.49
N GLN A 57 -0.38 15.88 9.83
CA GLN A 57 -1.82 16.01 9.69
C GLN A 57 -2.37 17.23 10.46
N LEU A 58 -1.94 17.41 11.71
CA LEU A 58 -2.36 18.55 12.54
C LEU A 58 -1.79 19.86 12.03
N ALA A 59 -0.49 19.90 11.72
CA ALA A 59 0.19 21.12 11.28
C ALA A 59 -0.36 21.67 9.95
N LEU A 60 -0.80 20.79 9.04
CA LEU A 60 -1.29 21.16 7.71
C LEU A 60 -2.82 21.09 7.58
N TYR A 61 -3.54 20.83 8.67
CA TYR A 61 -5.00 20.64 8.66
C TYR A 61 -5.46 19.57 7.65
N MET A 62 -4.69 18.48 7.59
CA MET A 62 -4.86 17.39 6.65
C MET A 62 -5.41 16.15 7.36
N GLU A 63 -6.47 15.57 6.80
CA GLU A 63 -6.92 14.23 7.19
C GLU A 63 -5.86 13.13 6.97
N PRO A 64 -6.03 11.94 7.60
CA PRO A 64 -5.18 10.79 7.34
C PRO A 64 -5.02 10.45 5.86
N ARG A 65 -3.78 10.22 5.44
CA ARG A 65 -3.42 9.87 4.07
C ARG A 65 -2.39 8.75 4.08
N TYR A 66 -2.37 7.99 3.00
CA TYR A 66 -1.47 6.86 2.82
C TYR A 66 -0.78 6.91 1.47
N VAL A 67 0.45 6.42 1.42
CA VAL A 67 1.17 6.19 0.17
C VAL A 67 1.42 4.70 0.02
N ILE A 68 1.05 4.13 -1.12
CA ILE A 68 1.47 2.79 -1.54
C ILE A 68 2.63 2.97 -2.51
N GLU A 69 3.79 2.42 -2.16
CA GLU A 69 5.00 2.43 -2.97
C GLU A 69 5.23 1.03 -3.53
N VAL A 70 5.27 0.88 -4.86
CA VAL A 70 5.69 -0.36 -5.52
C VAL A 70 7.15 -0.26 -5.96
N LEU A 71 7.93 -1.33 -5.77
CA LEU A 71 9.34 -1.36 -6.17
C LEU A 71 9.45 -1.95 -7.57
N SER A 72 9.75 -1.09 -8.55
CA SER A 72 9.71 -1.39 -9.99
C SER A 72 10.50 -2.63 -10.39
N GLU A 73 11.69 -2.83 -9.79
CA GLU A 73 12.61 -3.90 -10.15
C GLU A 73 12.05 -5.30 -9.88
N ARG A 74 10.99 -5.41 -9.07
CA ARG A 74 10.38 -6.68 -8.69
C ARG A 74 8.88 -6.69 -8.95
N TYR A 75 8.16 -5.66 -8.54
CA TYR A 75 6.71 -5.60 -8.67
C TYR A 75 6.26 -5.67 -10.13
N ASP A 76 6.92 -4.90 -11.01
CA ASP A 76 6.52 -4.84 -12.43
C ASP A 76 6.80 -6.14 -13.19
N ARG A 77 7.63 -7.03 -12.63
CA ARG A 77 7.93 -8.37 -13.19
C ARG A 77 6.92 -9.44 -12.79
N LEU A 78 6.02 -9.11 -11.86
CA LEU A 78 5.01 -10.07 -11.38
C LEU A 78 3.86 -10.20 -12.38
N PRO A 79 3.26 -11.40 -12.49
CA PRO A 79 1.97 -11.54 -13.15
C PRO A 79 0.88 -10.70 -12.44
N VAL A 80 -0.12 -10.24 -13.19
CA VAL A 80 -1.19 -9.35 -12.69
C VAL A 80 -1.85 -9.87 -11.42
N HIS A 81 -2.18 -11.16 -11.33
CA HIS A 81 -2.79 -11.73 -10.12
C HIS A 81 -1.90 -11.61 -8.88
N LYS A 82 -0.57 -11.73 -9.04
CA LYS A 82 0.39 -11.53 -7.94
C LYS A 82 0.56 -10.06 -7.58
N GLN A 83 0.48 -9.17 -8.57
CA GLN A 83 0.46 -7.74 -8.32
C GLN A 83 -0.75 -7.35 -7.45
N ASP A 84 -1.92 -7.90 -7.75
CA ASP A 84 -3.14 -7.68 -6.96
C ASP A 84 -3.01 -8.21 -5.53
N GLU A 85 -2.48 -9.43 -5.35
CA GLU A 85 -2.21 -10.01 -4.02
C GLU A 85 -1.33 -9.07 -3.16
N VAL A 86 -0.27 -8.51 -3.76
CA VAL A 86 0.64 -7.56 -3.10
C VAL A 86 -0.09 -6.26 -2.73
N LEU A 87 -0.86 -5.68 -3.66
CA LEU A 87 -1.61 -4.45 -3.39
C LEU A 87 -2.65 -4.62 -2.29
N ILE A 88 -3.37 -5.76 -2.30
CA ILE A 88 -4.34 -6.10 -1.26
C ILE A 88 -3.63 -6.28 0.09
N HIS A 89 -2.44 -6.89 0.11
CA HIS A 89 -1.63 -7.01 1.33
C HIS A 89 -1.30 -5.63 1.91
N GLU A 90 -0.83 -4.70 1.10
CA GLU A 90 -0.57 -3.32 1.55
C GLU A 90 -1.83 -2.62 2.06
N LEU A 91 -2.98 -2.77 1.39
CA LEU A 91 -4.25 -2.18 1.84
C LEU A 91 -4.69 -2.71 3.21
N ARG A 92 -4.41 -3.97 3.56
CA ARG A 92 -4.76 -4.56 4.86
C ARG A 92 -4.03 -3.92 6.04
N HIS A 93 -2.88 -3.28 5.79
CA HIS A 93 -2.18 -2.50 6.81
C HIS A 93 -2.92 -1.22 7.19
N ILE A 94 -3.88 -0.75 6.37
CA ILE A 94 -4.71 0.40 6.71
C ILE A 94 -5.69 -0.01 7.83
N PRO A 95 -5.68 0.67 8.99
CA PRO A 95 -6.59 0.37 10.09
C PRO A 95 -8.04 0.61 9.68
N LYS A 96 -8.97 -0.17 10.26
CA LYS A 96 -10.42 -0.03 10.01
C LYS A 96 -10.95 1.39 10.27
N LYS A 97 -10.33 2.12 11.20
CA LYS A 97 -10.71 3.51 11.53
C LYS A 97 -10.12 4.56 10.58
N PHE A 98 -9.26 4.15 9.63
CA PHE A 98 -8.54 5.06 8.71
C PHE A 98 -7.85 6.23 9.45
N SER A 99 -7.31 5.96 10.64
CA SER A 99 -6.90 7.00 11.60
C SER A 99 -5.52 7.61 11.36
N GLY A 100 -4.79 7.14 10.32
CA GLY A 100 -3.44 7.59 10.00
C GLY A 100 -2.32 6.78 10.68
N GLY A 101 -2.66 5.68 11.37
CA GLY A 101 -1.68 4.67 11.78
C GLY A 101 -1.55 3.53 10.75
N LEU A 102 -0.59 2.65 10.96
CA LEU A 102 -0.47 1.37 10.24
C LEU A 102 -0.70 0.21 11.21
N LYS A 103 -1.50 -0.77 10.79
CA LYS A 103 -1.55 -2.06 11.46
C LYS A 103 -0.24 -2.78 11.18
N LYS A 104 0.45 -3.23 12.23
CA LYS A 104 1.49 -4.24 12.07
C LYS A 104 0.83 -5.51 11.54
N HIS A 105 1.53 -6.25 10.69
CA HIS A 105 1.09 -7.58 10.33
C HIS A 105 1.01 -8.41 11.63
N ASP A 106 -0.15 -8.99 11.95
CA ASP A 106 -0.15 -10.09 12.90
C ASP A 106 0.53 -11.26 12.20
N HIS A 107 1.53 -11.87 12.83
CA HIS A 107 2.08 -13.14 12.41
C HIS A 107 1.03 -14.23 12.67
N ASP A 108 -0.09 -14.23 11.95
CA ASP A 108 -0.95 -15.39 11.93
C ASP A 108 -0.26 -16.47 11.09
N ASN A 109 0.23 -17.47 11.82
CA ASN A 109 0.93 -18.65 11.37
C ASN A 109 0.24 -19.26 10.13
N PRO A 110 0.93 -19.50 9.00
CA PRO A 110 0.34 -20.03 7.76
C PRO A 110 -0.22 -21.48 7.86
N ARG A 111 -0.40 -22.02 9.07
CA ARG A 111 -1.00 -23.33 9.33
C ARG A 111 -2.54 -23.32 9.49
N SER A 112 -3.22 -22.17 9.48
CA SER A 112 -4.67 -22.10 9.73
C SER A 112 -5.57 -22.09 8.48
N LEU A 113 -5.02 -22.19 7.26
CA LEU A 113 -5.82 -22.21 6.01
C LEU A 113 -5.81 -23.57 5.28
N ARG A 114 -5.82 -24.67 6.05
CA ARG A 114 -6.23 -25.98 5.53
C ARG A 114 -7.43 -26.46 6.33
N ALA A 115 -8.61 -26.24 5.78
CA ALA A 115 -9.83 -27.00 6.02
C ALA A 115 -10.44 -27.30 4.65
#